data_AF-A0A956HIZ7-F1
#
_entry.id   AF-A0A956HIZ7-F1
#
_cell.length_a   1.000
_cell.length_b   1.000
_cell.length_c   1.000
_cell.angle_alpha   90.00
_cell.angle_beta   90.00
_cell.angle_gamma   90.00
#
_symmetry.space_group_name_H-M   'P 1'
#
loop_
_entity.id
_entity.type
_entity.pdbx_description
1 polymer ?
#
loop_
_entity_poly.entity_id
_entity_poly.type
_entity_poly.pdbx_seq_one_letter_code
_entity_poly.pdbx_strand_id
1 'polypeptide(L)'
;MLRAVHHHYRLASLHGFSAETCERAWYFEAPAARDTLAAWRELIHRMYYDENVMCQRREPDDDAWLAVDRFSLDDVDAHNLLIWTGEGDAPAEPAIPWQQATTAVAPACWWIDDDGRYDAMAVDDYSELIALRLFDADALDQAGLVRVLDRLYPGQGAACFAARARRLANIACVRPTAAFRKTPGEPPIASGPPRPEHVHPPRATR
;
A
#
# COMPACT_ATOMS: atom_id res chain seq x y z
N MET A 1 -6.09 9.31 6.99
CA MET A 1 -6.43 9.74 5.62
C MET A 1 -6.31 8.53 4.72
N LEU A 2 -7.29 8.29 3.86
CA LEU A 2 -7.27 7.18 2.92
C LEU A 2 -6.99 7.75 1.52
N ARG A 3 -5.95 7.24 0.87
CA ARG A 3 -5.50 7.74 -0.44
C ARG A 3 -5.38 6.60 -1.45
N ALA A 4 -5.84 6.87 -2.66
CA ALA A 4 -5.49 6.11 -3.85
C ALA A 4 -4.36 6.88 -4.55
N VAL A 5 -3.27 6.19 -4.83
CA VAL A 5 -2.10 6.74 -5.52
C VAL A 5 -2.01 6.05 -6.86
N HIS A 6 -2.35 6.78 -7.92
CA HIS A 6 -2.18 6.33 -9.29
C HIS A 6 -0.81 6.78 -9.76
N HIS A 7 0.03 5.85 -10.17
CA HIS A 7 1.40 6.14 -10.53
C HIS A 7 1.78 5.50 -11.86
N HIS A 8 2.63 6.24 -12.55
CA HIS A 8 3.16 5.88 -13.85
C HIS A 8 4.66 5.67 -13.70
N TYR A 9 5.14 4.56 -14.22
CA TYR A 9 6.55 4.21 -14.16
C TYR A 9 7.00 3.56 -15.47
N ARG A 10 8.31 3.54 -15.69
CA ARG A 10 8.93 2.89 -16.83
C ARG A 10 10.20 2.17 -16.41
N LEU A 11 10.71 1.30 -17.26
CA LEU A 11 12.04 0.72 -17.07
C LEU A 11 13.09 1.76 -17.48
N ALA A 12 14.12 1.90 -16.67
CA ALA A 12 15.28 2.74 -16.92
C ALA A 12 16.54 1.90 -16.80
N SER A 13 17.54 2.19 -17.63
CA SER A 13 18.88 1.60 -17.55
C SER A 13 19.93 2.68 -17.86
N LEU A 14 21.21 2.30 -17.89
CA LEU A 14 22.28 3.20 -18.34
C LEU A 14 22.12 3.64 -19.81
N HIS A 15 21.30 2.93 -20.59
CA HIS A 15 21.05 3.21 -22.01
C HIS A 15 19.82 4.08 -22.27
N GLY A 16 19.10 4.48 -21.21
CA GLY A 16 17.93 5.34 -21.31
C GLY A 16 16.69 4.69 -20.71
N PHE A 17 15.52 5.02 -21.27
CA PHE A 17 14.23 4.57 -20.76
C PHE A 17 13.50 3.69 -21.78
N SER A 18 12.68 2.76 -21.29
CA SER A 18 11.71 2.07 -22.13
C SER A 18 10.74 3.06 -22.76
N ALA A 19 10.26 2.73 -23.97
CA ALA A 19 9.27 3.54 -24.67
C ALA A 19 7.90 3.53 -23.96
N GLU A 20 7.55 2.39 -23.37
CA GLU A 20 6.28 2.18 -22.70
C GLU A 20 6.32 2.66 -21.25
N THR A 21 5.17 3.18 -20.81
CA THR A 21 4.89 3.55 -19.43
C THR A 21 3.83 2.59 -18.90
N CYS A 22 4.10 2.02 -17.73
CA CYS A 22 3.16 1.20 -16.98
C CYS A 22 2.38 2.05 -16.00
N GLU A 23 1.14 1.66 -15.71
CA GLU A 23 0.28 2.30 -14.73
C GLU A 23 -0.06 1.31 -13.61
N ARG A 24 -0.12 1.80 -12.38
CA ARG A 24 -0.53 1.02 -11.22
C ARG A 24 -1.19 1.92 -10.18
N ALA A 25 -2.14 1.36 -9.45
CA ALA A 25 -2.79 2.01 -8.31
C ALA A 25 -2.35 1.33 -7.00
N TRP A 26 -2.01 2.14 -6.01
CA TRP A 26 -1.73 1.71 -4.64
C TRP A 26 -2.67 2.43 -3.68
N TYR A 27 -3.11 1.73 -2.64
CA TYR A 27 -4.05 2.26 -1.65
C TYR A 27 -3.36 2.37 -0.30
N PHE A 28 -3.62 3.47 0.39
CA PHE A 28 -2.91 3.81 1.61
C PHE A 28 -3.85 4.32 2.68
N GLU A 29 -3.61 3.89 3.91
CA GLU A 29 -3.97 4.70 5.08
C GLU A 29 -2.73 5.43 5.57
N ALA A 30 -2.83 6.76 5.64
CA ALA A 30 -1.77 7.65 6.06
C ALA A 30 -2.24 8.60 7.19
N PRO A 31 -1.38 8.94 8.15
CA PRO A 31 -1.64 10.03 9.08
C PRO A 31 -1.81 11.36 8.33
N ALA A 32 -2.70 12.24 8.80
CA ALA A 32 -2.93 13.53 8.14
C ALA A 32 -1.66 14.39 8.01
N ALA A 33 -0.75 14.29 8.99
CA ALA A 33 0.54 14.98 8.96
C ALA A 33 1.46 14.51 7.81
N ARG A 34 1.21 13.32 7.24
CA ARG A 34 1.94 12.76 6.10
C ARG A 34 1.25 12.99 4.77
N ASP A 35 0.05 13.56 4.76
CA ASP A 35 -0.73 13.81 3.56
C ASP A 35 -0.32 15.10 2.85
N THR A 36 0.94 15.13 2.40
CA THR A 36 1.51 16.27 1.66
C THR A 36 2.19 15.77 0.39
N LEU A 37 2.19 16.58 -0.67
CA LEU A 37 2.79 16.19 -1.95
C LEU A 37 4.27 15.80 -1.81
N ALA A 38 5.02 16.48 -0.94
CA ALA A 38 6.43 16.19 -0.69
C ALA A 38 6.63 14.83 -0.01
N ALA A 39 5.81 14.51 0.99
CA ALA A 39 5.85 13.22 1.67
C ALA A 39 5.44 12.07 0.74
N TRP A 40 4.39 12.26 -0.06
CA TRP A 40 3.97 11.27 -1.07
C TRP A 40 5.05 11.03 -2.13
N ARG A 41 5.66 12.09 -2.66
CA ARG A 41 6.75 11.97 -3.62
C ARG A 41 7.92 11.17 -3.04
N GLU A 42 8.34 11.48 -1.82
CA GLU A 42 9.39 10.74 -1.13
C GLU A 42 9.03 9.27 -0.95
N LEU A 43 7.84 8.99 -0.41
CA LEU A 43 7.38 7.65 -0.11
C LEU A 43 7.32 6.78 -1.38
N ILE A 44 6.70 7.27 -2.45
CA ILE A 44 6.52 6.51 -3.69
C ILE A 44 7.88 6.12 -4.27
N HIS A 45 8.80 7.08 -4.39
CA HIS A 45 10.13 6.74 -4.89
C HIS A 45 10.90 5.80 -3.96
N ARG A 46 10.74 5.93 -2.63
CA ARG A 46 11.36 5.02 -1.67
C ARG A 46 10.82 3.60 -1.79
N MET A 47 9.51 3.43 -1.95
CA MET A 47 8.88 2.13 -2.18
C MET A 47 9.38 1.49 -3.48
N TYR A 48 9.43 2.26 -4.57
CA TYR A 48 10.00 1.82 -5.83
C TYR A 48 11.49 1.47 -5.72
N TYR A 49 12.25 2.21 -4.93
CA TYR A 49 13.65 1.87 -4.65
C TYR A 49 13.76 0.51 -3.95
N ASP A 50 12.95 0.27 -2.92
CA ASP A 50 12.94 -1.02 -2.21
C ASP A 50 12.51 -2.18 -3.15
N GLU A 51 11.53 -1.97 -4.03
CA GLU A 51 11.17 -2.92 -5.09
C GLU A 51 12.36 -3.19 -6.03
N ASN A 52 13.03 -2.15 -6.54
CA ASN A 52 14.18 -2.28 -7.43
C ASN A 52 15.33 -3.06 -6.80
N VAL A 53 15.60 -2.82 -5.51
CA VAL A 53 16.63 -3.55 -4.80
C VAL A 53 16.24 -5.04 -4.65
N MET A 54 14.96 -5.36 -4.49
CA MET A 54 14.49 -6.75 -4.49
C MET A 54 14.59 -7.41 -5.87
N CYS A 55 14.28 -6.68 -6.95
CA CYS A 55 14.47 -7.15 -8.32
C CYS A 55 15.95 -7.46 -8.61
N GLN A 56 16.86 -6.52 -8.33
CA GLN A 56 18.30 -6.73 -8.50
C GLN A 56 18.83 -7.92 -7.69
N ARG A 57 18.29 -8.19 -6.50
CA ARG A 57 18.69 -9.37 -5.72
C ARG A 57 18.28 -10.69 -6.39
N ARG A 58 17.16 -10.70 -7.10
CA ARG A 58 16.64 -11.88 -7.81
C ARG A 58 17.35 -12.07 -9.14
N GLU A 59 17.65 -10.97 -9.82
CA GLU A 59 18.30 -10.92 -11.13
C GLU A 59 19.51 -9.96 -11.07
N PRO A 60 20.65 -10.41 -10.50
CA PRO A 60 21.81 -9.53 -10.26
C PRO A 60 22.44 -8.92 -11.51
N ASP A 61 22.25 -9.55 -12.66
CA ASP A 61 22.79 -9.12 -13.94
C ASP A 61 21.84 -8.18 -14.72
N ASP A 62 20.60 -7.98 -14.27
CA ASP A 62 19.67 -7.01 -14.85
C ASP A 62 20.03 -5.61 -14.36
N ASP A 63 20.49 -4.73 -15.25
CA ASP A 63 20.88 -3.36 -14.92
C ASP A 63 19.70 -2.36 -15.00
N ALA A 64 18.50 -2.86 -15.30
CA ALA A 64 17.29 -2.05 -15.34
C ALA A 64 16.69 -1.82 -13.95
N TRP A 65 16.01 -0.68 -13.79
CA TRP A 65 15.23 -0.37 -12.60
C TRP A 65 13.93 0.35 -12.96
N LEU A 66 12.95 0.26 -12.06
CA LEU A 66 11.68 0.94 -12.17
C LEU A 66 11.86 2.43 -11.81
N ALA A 67 11.63 3.30 -12.80
CA ALA A 67 11.67 4.76 -12.66
C ALA A 67 10.26 5.32 -12.59
N VAL A 68 9.94 6.03 -11.51
CA VAL A 68 8.65 6.73 -11.36
C VAL A 68 8.67 7.99 -12.23
N ASP A 69 7.69 8.13 -13.11
CA ASP A 69 7.52 9.30 -13.98
C ASP A 69 6.68 10.38 -13.33
N ARG A 70 5.50 9.98 -12.87
CA ARG A 70 4.47 10.86 -12.31
C ARG A 70 3.51 10.05 -11.45
N PHE A 71 2.81 10.74 -10.56
CA PHE A 71 1.71 10.17 -9.79
C PHE A 71 0.64 11.22 -9.54
N SER A 72 -0.58 10.76 -9.29
CA SER A 72 -1.69 11.55 -8.75
C SER A 72 -2.17 10.94 -7.43
N LEU A 73 -2.89 11.76 -6.66
CA LEU A 73 -3.45 11.41 -5.38
C LEU A 73 -4.95 11.65 -5.44
N ASP A 74 -5.73 10.62 -5.15
CA ASP A 74 -7.18 10.69 -5.06
C ASP A 74 -7.62 10.28 -3.65
N ASP A 75 -8.72 10.86 -3.17
CA ASP A 75 -9.35 10.44 -1.92
C ASP A 75 -10.06 9.10 -2.14
N VAL A 76 -9.84 8.15 -1.22
CA VAL A 76 -10.64 6.92 -1.20
C VAL A 76 -11.93 7.22 -0.48
N ASP A 77 -13.06 7.05 -1.18
CA ASP A 77 -14.37 7.11 -0.55
C ASP A 77 -14.60 5.86 0.31
N ALA A 78 -14.41 6.00 1.62
CA ALA A 78 -14.63 4.94 2.58
C ALA A 78 -16.09 4.42 2.58
N HIS A 79 -17.07 5.24 2.18
CA HIS A 79 -18.47 4.83 2.15
C HIS A 79 -18.76 3.83 1.04
N ASN A 80 -17.94 3.77 -0.02
CA ASN A 80 -18.06 2.73 -1.05
C ASN A 80 -17.93 1.32 -0.45
N LEU A 81 -17.25 1.15 0.69
CA LEU A 81 -17.14 -0.13 1.40
C LEU A 81 -18.50 -0.62 1.91
N LEU A 82 -19.38 0.32 2.27
CA LEU A 82 -20.68 0.02 2.85
C LEU A 82 -21.66 -0.51 1.80
N ILE A 83 -21.49 -0.06 0.55
CA ILE A 83 -22.31 -0.40 -0.61
C ILE A 83 -21.93 -1.78 -1.17
N TRP A 84 -20.68 -2.23 -0.95
CA TRP A 84 -20.19 -3.53 -1.41
C TRP A 84 -21.01 -4.70 -0.84
N THR A 85 -21.56 -5.54 -1.69
CA THR A 85 -22.47 -6.63 -1.31
C THR A 85 -21.77 -7.93 -0.92
N GLY A 86 -20.46 -8.06 -1.13
CA GLY A 86 -19.73 -9.32 -0.99
C GLY A 86 -19.65 -10.12 -2.30
N GLU A 87 -20.37 -9.70 -3.35
CA GLU A 87 -20.40 -10.33 -4.66
C GLU A 87 -19.77 -9.39 -5.71
N GLY A 88 -19.27 -9.94 -6.82
CA GLY A 88 -18.38 -9.29 -7.81
C GLY A 88 -18.96 -8.11 -8.61
N ASP A 89 -20.03 -7.47 -8.14
CA ASP A 89 -20.57 -6.26 -8.74
C ASP A 89 -19.72 -5.06 -8.30
N ALA A 90 -18.89 -4.55 -9.22
CA ALA A 90 -18.07 -3.38 -8.98
C ALA A 90 -18.93 -2.09 -9.03
N PRO A 91 -19.06 -1.30 -7.94
CA PRO A 91 -19.48 0.09 -8.06
C PRO A 91 -18.48 0.89 -8.92
N ALA A 92 -18.98 1.96 -9.56
CA ALA A 92 -18.18 2.89 -10.34
C ALA A 92 -17.04 3.50 -9.49
N GLU A 93 -15.87 3.65 -10.08
CA GLU A 93 -14.66 4.20 -9.44
C GLU A 93 -14.89 5.57 -8.75
N PRO A 94 -14.09 5.93 -7.71
CA PRO A 94 -12.88 5.28 -7.20
C PRO A 94 -13.19 4.06 -6.33
N ALA A 95 -12.70 2.92 -6.81
CA ALA A 95 -12.98 1.61 -6.30
C ALA A 95 -12.05 1.24 -5.14
N ILE A 96 -12.56 0.55 -4.12
CA ILE A 96 -11.76 -0.01 -3.03
C ILE A 96 -11.01 -1.24 -3.59
N PRO A 97 -9.74 -1.50 -3.21
CA PRO A 97 -8.83 -2.47 -3.85
C PRO A 97 -9.40 -3.85 -4.25
N TRP A 98 -10.36 -4.38 -3.52
CA TRP A 98 -11.12 -5.61 -3.80
C TRP A 98 -11.70 -5.69 -5.21
N GLN A 99 -12.10 -4.56 -5.75
CA GLN A 99 -12.74 -4.47 -7.07
C GLN A 99 -11.74 -4.64 -8.21
N GLN A 100 -10.44 -4.46 -7.97
CA GLN A 100 -9.38 -4.66 -8.97
C GLN A 100 -8.71 -6.04 -8.85
N ALA A 101 -9.08 -6.86 -7.86
CA ALA A 101 -8.54 -8.21 -7.67
C ALA A 101 -8.89 -9.21 -8.80
N THR A 102 -9.79 -8.83 -9.72
CA THR A 102 -10.12 -9.59 -10.94
C THR A 102 -9.20 -9.25 -12.12
N THR A 103 -8.33 -8.26 -11.99
CA THR A 103 -7.28 -7.95 -12.97
C THR A 103 -6.02 -8.78 -12.68
N ALA A 104 -5.15 -8.95 -13.67
CA ALA A 104 -3.93 -9.77 -13.52
C ALA A 104 -2.94 -9.26 -12.45
N VAL A 105 -3.14 -8.05 -11.92
CA VAL A 105 -2.29 -7.43 -10.89
C VAL A 105 -3.18 -7.02 -9.72
N ALA A 106 -3.14 -7.79 -8.64
CA ALA A 106 -3.83 -7.41 -7.40
C ALA A 106 -3.32 -6.04 -6.92
N PRO A 107 -4.21 -5.12 -6.49
CA PRO A 107 -3.79 -3.84 -5.96
C PRO A 107 -3.02 -4.03 -4.66
N ALA A 108 -2.04 -3.14 -4.44
CA ALA A 108 -1.25 -3.15 -3.22
C ALA A 108 -1.85 -2.17 -2.21
N CYS A 109 -2.06 -2.65 -0.98
CA CYS A 109 -2.57 -1.86 0.13
C CYS A 109 -1.46 -1.65 1.15
N TRP A 110 -1.42 -0.47 1.75
CA TRP A 110 -0.34 -0.06 2.63
C TRP A 110 -0.86 0.71 3.84
N TRP A 111 -0.23 0.49 4.99
CA TRP A 111 -0.36 1.35 6.17
C TRP A 111 0.91 2.19 6.29
N ILE A 112 0.78 3.47 6.66
CA ILE A 112 1.90 4.38 6.94
C ILE A 112 1.83 4.81 8.40
N ASP A 113 2.94 4.75 9.14
CA ASP A 113 3.03 5.26 10.51
C ASP A 113 3.34 6.77 10.56
N ASP A 114 3.28 7.35 11.76
CA ASP A 114 3.58 8.78 11.98
C ASP A 114 5.02 9.17 11.60
N ASP A 115 5.95 8.21 11.62
CA ASP A 115 7.35 8.41 11.21
C ASP A 115 7.53 8.32 9.69
N GLY A 116 6.50 7.91 8.94
CA GLY A 116 6.54 7.73 7.50
C GLY A 116 7.10 6.36 7.08
N ARG A 117 7.26 5.41 8.00
CA ARG A 117 7.46 4.00 7.63
C ARG A 117 6.14 3.45 7.09
N TYR A 118 6.23 2.45 6.23
CA TYR A 118 5.05 1.84 5.64
C TYR A 118 5.07 0.33 5.85
N ASP A 119 3.95 -0.36 5.71
CA ASP A 119 3.90 -1.82 5.69
C ASP A 119 2.83 -2.30 4.72
N ALA A 120 3.08 -3.42 4.06
CA ALA A 120 2.14 -4.02 3.12
C ALA A 120 1.02 -4.71 3.88
N MET A 121 -0.21 -4.54 3.42
CA MET A 121 -1.38 -5.19 3.98
C MET A 121 -2.10 -6.00 2.92
N ALA A 122 -2.75 -7.08 3.36
CA ALA A 122 -3.73 -7.74 2.51
C ALA A 122 -4.87 -6.77 2.21
N VAL A 123 -5.50 -6.97 1.07
CA VAL A 123 -6.72 -6.24 0.69
C VAL A 123 -7.78 -6.40 1.79
N ASP A 124 -7.89 -7.61 2.35
CA ASP A 124 -8.72 -7.96 3.50
C ASP A 124 -8.51 -7.12 4.74
N ASP A 125 -7.27 -7.02 5.17
CA ASP A 125 -6.88 -6.20 6.31
C ASP A 125 -7.16 -4.71 6.03
N TYR A 126 -6.97 -4.23 4.80
CA TYR A 126 -7.21 -2.84 4.43
C TYR A 126 -8.69 -2.44 4.51
N SER A 127 -9.65 -3.25 4.03
CA SER A 127 -11.06 -2.87 4.27
C SER A 127 -11.51 -3.08 5.69
N GLU A 128 -11.00 -4.10 6.38
CA GLU A 128 -11.31 -4.23 7.79
C GLU A 128 -10.88 -2.96 8.54
N LEU A 129 -9.69 -2.46 8.25
CA LEU A 129 -9.18 -1.21 8.80
C LEU A 129 -10.10 -0.02 8.48
N ILE A 130 -10.51 0.16 7.22
CA ILE A 130 -11.47 1.21 6.83
C ILE A 130 -12.79 1.07 7.62
N ALA A 131 -13.36 -0.13 7.71
CA ALA A 131 -14.61 -0.38 8.43
C ALA A 131 -14.49 -0.05 9.92
N LEU A 132 -13.36 -0.40 10.54
CA LEU A 132 -13.06 -0.09 11.93
C LEU A 132 -12.90 1.42 12.13
N ARG A 133 -12.25 2.14 11.22
CA ARG A 133 -12.15 3.61 11.27
C ARG A 133 -13.51 4.30 11.14
N LEU A 134 -14.37 3.81 10.25
CA LEU A 134 -15.73 4.33 10.11
C LEU A 134 -16.55 4.10 11.39
N PHE A 135 -16.41 2.94 12.02
CA PHE A 135 -17.04 2.64 13.30
C PHE A 135 -16.52 3.54 14.42
N ASP A 136 -15.20 3.71 14.55
CA ASP A 136 -14.59 4.58 15.55
C ASP A 136 -14.95 6.06 15.35
N ALA A 137 -15.28 6.47 14.12
CA ALA A 137 -15.75 7.80 13.78
C ALA A 137 -17.28 7.98 13.88
N ASP A 138 -18.00 7.01 14.45
CA ASP A 138 -19.47 6.96 14.53
C ASP A 138 -20.20 7.07 13.17
N ALA A 139 -19.49 6.83 12.06
CA ALA A 139 -20.03 6.82 10.70
C ALA A 139 -20.62 5.44 10.32
N LEU A 140 -20.38 4.42 11.14
CA LEU A 140 -20.90 3.07 10.98
C LEU A 140 -21.36 2.55 12.35
N ASP A 141 -22.60 2.06 12.44
CA ASP A 141 -23.10 1.45 13.67
C ASP A 141 -22.58 0.02 13.86
N GLN A 142 -22.79 -0.55 15.05
CA GLN A 142 -22.34 -1.92 15.35
C GLN A 142 -22.93 -2.95 14.37
N ALA A 143 -24.21 -2.84 14.04
CA ALA A 143 -24.85 -3.77 13.12
C ALA A 143 -24.24 -3.67 11.71
N GLY A 144 -23.93 -2.46 11.26
CA GLY A 144 -23.23 -2.20 10.01
C GLY A 144 -21.82 -2.77 10.00
N LEU A 145 -21.04 -2.55 11.06
CA LEU A 145 -19.69 -3.13 11.16
C LEU A 145 -19.73 -4.66 11.14
N VAL A 146 -20.64 -5.28 11.89
CA VAL A 146 -20.81 -6.75 11.86
C VAL A 146 -21.15 -7.24 10.45
N ARG A 147 -22.04 -6.54 9.72
CA ARG A 147 -22.37 -6.91 8.33
C ARG A 147 -21.16 -6.81 7.41
N VAL A 148 -20.37 -5.74 7.50
CA VAL A 148 -19.14 -5.58 6.69
C VAL A 148 -18.16 -6.70 7.03
N LEU A 149 -17.89 -6.94 8.31
CA LEU A 149 -16.98 -8.01 8.75
C LEU A 149 -17.45 -9.41 8.33
N ASP A 150 -18.76 -9.65 8.29
CA ASP A 150 -19.31 -10.92 7.81
C ASP A 150 -19.15 -11.08 6.29
N ARG A 151 -19.21 -9.99 5.52
CA ARG A 151 -18.88 -10.02 4.08
C ARG A 151 -17.39 -10.31 3.84
N LEU A 152 -16.49 -9.72 4.64
CA LEU A 152 -15.05 -9.99 4.56
C LEU A 152 -14.73 -11.42 5.02
N TYR A 153 -15.40 -11.87 6.08
CA TYR A 153 -15.15 -13.16 6.74
C TYR A 153 -16.49 -13.89 7.00
N PRO A 154 -17.02 -14.62 6.00
CA PRO A 154 -18.35 -15.25 6.06
C PRO A 154 -18.60 -16.06 7.33
N GLY A 155 -19.68 -15.70 8.04
CA GLY A 155 -20.11 -16.34 9.29
C GLY A 155 -19.32 -15.93 10.53
N GLN A 156 -18.35 -15.03 10.41
CA GLN A 156 -17.46 -14.62 11.51
C GLN A 156 -17.66 -13.16 11.94
N GLY A 157 -18.61 -12.42 11.35
CA GLY A 157 -18.74 -10.98 11.60
C GLY A 157 -18.85 -10.61 13.09
N ALA A 158 -19.65 -11.35 13.85
CA ALA A 158 -19.82 -11.12 15.29
C ALA A 158 -18.55 -11.43 16.10
N ALA A 159 -17.84 -12.52 15.76
CA ALA A 159 -16.58 -12.90 16.40
C ALA A 159 -15.47 -11.88 16.10
N CYS A 160 -15.40 -11.41 14.85
CA CYS A 160 -14.49 -10.35 14.44
C CYS A 160 -14.78 -9.04 15.19
N PHE A 161 -16.06 -8.64 15.30
CA PHE A 161 -16.45 -7.46 16.08
C PHE A 161 -16.06 -7.56 17.56
N ALA A 162 -16.25 -8.73 18.18
CA ALA A 162 -15.85 -8.97 19.56
C ALA A 162 -14.33 -8.84 19.74
N ALA A 163 -13.54 -9.23 18.73
CA ALA A 163 -12.09 -9.16 18.73
C ALA A 163 -11.51 -7.84 18.15
N ARG A 164 -12.36 -6.87 17.78
CA ARG A 164 -11.98 -5.71 16.95
C ARG A 164 -10.77 -4.91 17.43
N ALA A 165 -10.67 -4.65 18.74
CA ALA A 165 -9.56 -3.86 19.28
C ALA A 165 -8.20 -4.55 19.07
N ARG A 166 -8.14 -5.87 19.25
CA ARG A 166 -6.94 -6.67 18.99
C ARG A 166 -6.65 -6.73 17.48
N ARG A 167 -7.68 -6.89 16.66
CA ARG A 167 -7.51 -6.93 15.19
C ARG A 167 -6.99 -5.60 14.66
N LEU A 168 -7.55 -4.48 15.10
CA LEU A 168 -7.06 -3.14 14.78
C LEU A 168 -5.60 -2.95 15.18
N ALA A 169 -5.21 -3.37 16.39
CA ALA A 169 -3.81 -3.26 16.85
C ALA A 169 -2.84 -4.07 15.98
N ASN A 170 -3.28 -5.20 15.42
CA ASN A 170 -2.46 -6.02 14.52
C ASN A 170 -2.38 -5.43 13.12
N ILE A 171 -3.46 -4.81 12.62
CA ILE A 171 -3.53 -4.27 11.27
C ILE A 171 -2.87 -2.88 11.18
N ALA A 172 -3.13 -2.00 12.15
CA ALA A 172 -2.62 -0.63 12.18
C ALA A 172 -1.23 -0.54 12.82
N CYS A 173 -0.31 -1.43 12.43
CA CYS A 173 1.08 -1.38 12.89
C CYS A 173 2.06 -1.63 11.74
N VAL A 174 3.15 -0.85 11.71
CA VAL A 174 4.28 -1.16 10.84
C VAL A 174 5.10 -2.25 11.52
N ARG A 175 5.13 -3.45 10.95
CA ARG A 175 5.93 -4.56 11.50
C ARG A 175 7.41 -4.26 11.31
N PRO A 176 8.28 -4.56 12.28
CA PRO A 176 9.72 -4.51 12.05
C PRO A 176 10.09 -5.49 10.94
N THR A 177 10.45 -4.99 9.76
CA THR A 177 10.94 -5.82 8.66
C THR A 177 12.34 -5.37 8.26
N ALA A 178 13.19 -6.33 7.91
CA ALA A 178 14.46 -6.06 7.26
C ALA A 178 14.29 -5.62 5.78
N ALA A 179 13.04 -5.47 5.32
CA ALA A 179 12.72 -5.09 3.96
C ALA A 179 12.78 -3.57 3.76
N PHE A 180 12.57 -2.76 4.82
CA PHE A 180 12.73 -1.31 4.75
C PHE A 180 14.22 -0.97 4.72
N ARG A 181 14.71 -0.59 3.54
CA ARG A 181 16.15 -0.34 3.38
C ARG A 181 16.48 1.12 3.46
N LYS A 182 15.55 1.97 3.03
CA LYS A 182 15.66 3.41 3.18
C LYS A 182 14.77 3.87 4.33
N THR A 183 15.35 4.68 5.18
CA THR A 183 14.60 5.43 6.18
C THR A 183 13.89 6.62 5.51
N PRO A 184 12.77 7.09 6.08
CA PRO A 184 12.10 8.29 5.58
C PRO A 184 13.07 9.47 5.44
N GLY A 185 13.14 10.06 4.24
CA GLY A 185 14.00 11.21 3.95
C GLY A 185 15.46 10.88 3.58
N GLU A 186 15.83 9.60 3.54
CA GLU A 186 17.19 9.18 3.19
C GLU A 186 17.49 9.42 1.69
N PRO A 187 18.61 10.09 1.34
CA PRO A 187 19.00 10.28 -0.06
C PRO A 187 19.63 9.02 -0.68
N PRO A 188 19.40 8.74 -1.97
CA PRO A 188 18.72 9.61 -2.93
C PRO A 188 17.21 9.40 -2.86
N ILE A 189 16.42 10.48 -2.94
CA ILE A 189 14.96 10.36 -2.90
C ILE A 189 14.41 9.71 -4.19
N ALA A 190 15.17 9.63 -5.28
CA ALA A 190 14.74 8.99 -6.53
C ALA A 190 14.68 7.45 -6.42
N SER A 191 13.89 6.83 -7.30
CA SER A 191 13.71 5.37 -7.32
C SER A 191 14.89 4.59 -7.92
N GLY A 192 15.87 5.27 -8.55
CA GLY A 192 16.91 4.64 -9.35
C GLY A 192 18.33 4.76 -8.82
N PRO A 193 19.27 4.17 -9.56
CA PRO A 193 19.48 2.72 -9.52
C PRO A 193 19.75 2.23 -8.07
N PRO A 194 19.44 0.96 -7.75
CA PRO A 194 19.86 0.35 -6.49
C PRO A 194 21.36 0.54 -6.23
N ARG A 195 21.73 0.88 -5.00
CA ARG A 195 23.14 0.97 -4.61
C ARG A 195 23.66 -0.43 -4.25
N PRO A 196 24.88 -0.82 -4.67
CA PRO A 196 25.41 -2.16 -4.42
C PRO A 196 25.36 -2.60 -2.95
N GLU A 197 25.64 -1.68 -2.02
CA GLU A 197 25.61 -1.92 -0.57
C GLU A 197 24.21 -2.24 -0.03
N HIS A 198 23.16 -1.76 -0.70
CA HIS A 198 21.79 -2.11 -0.35
C HIS A 198 21.43 -3.48 -0.91
N VAL A 199 21.88 -3.82 -2.11
CA VAL A 199 21.63 -5.13 -2.75
C VAL A 199 22.31 -6.26 -1.97
N HIS A 200 23.57 -6.09 -1.58
CA HIS A 200 24.35 -7.08 -0.83
C HIS A 200 24.67 -6.56 0.56
N PRO A 201 23.78 -6.76 1.56
CA PRO A 201 24.06 -6.31 2.91
C PRO A 201 25.33 -7.02 3.40
N PRO A 202 26.23 -6.31 4.09
CA PRO A 202 27.47 -6.89 4.57
C PRO A 202 27.16 -8.19 5.33
N ARG A 203 27.86 -9.28 4.99
CA ARG A 203 27.76 -10.51 5.76
C ARG A 203 28.12 -10.16 7.20
N ALA A 204 27.20 -10.33 8.13
CA ALA A 204 27.47 -10.13 9.54
C ALA A 204 28.70 -10.98 9.91
N THR A 205 29.81 -10.31 10.20
CA THR A 205 31.00 -10.96 10.77
C THR A 205 30.58 -11.52 12.12
N ARG A 206 30.48 -12.84 12.21
CA ARG A 206 30.25 -13.56 13.46
C ARG A 206 31.54 -13.62 14.27
#